data_AF-A0A1F4E1X8-F1
#
_entry.id   AF-A0A1F4E1X8-F1
#
_cell.length_a   1.000
_cell.length_b   1.000
_cell.length_c   1.000
_cell.angle_alpha   90.00
_cell.angle_beta   90.00
_cell.angle_gamma   90.00
#
_symmetry.space_group_name_H-M   'P 1'
#
loop_
_entity.id
_entity.type
_entity.pdbx_description
1 polymer ?
#
loop_
_entity_poly.entity_id
_entity_poly.type
_entity_poly.pdbx_seq_one_letter_code
_entity_poly.pdbx_strand_id
1 'polypeptide(L)'
;MTPATIIQKAQADGVTLILSPSGTIKAAGEREAVNRWLPIIREHKNEIVNELRAANNGAYDAPPDATAETRRQRVLAMLRENPTARYAIVTETESDPDAVIVTLAIRGRATCELQIPRDRYDGALLLDLIDRHSATVH
;
A
#
# COMPACT_ATOMS: atom_id res chain seq x y z
N MET A 1 -21.18 12.11 -10.76
CA MET A 1 -20.87 11.85 -9.33
C MET A 1 -19.51 11.20 -9.26
N THR A 2 -18.69 11.45 -8.23
CA THR A 2 -17.42 10.72 -8.07
C THR A 2 -17.66 9.34 -7.41
N PRO A 3 -16.86 8.31 -7.72
CA PRO A 3 -17.02 6.96 -7.16
C PRO A 3 -16.93 6.94 -5.63
N ALA A 4 -16.03 7.73 -5.03
CA ALA A 4 -15.94 7.94 -3.59
C ALA A 4 -17.26 8.44 -2.97
N THR A 5 -17.93 9.40 -3.64
CA THR A 5 -19.21 9.94 -3.17
C THR A 5 -20.32 8.89 -3.23
N ILE A 6 -20.29 7.98 -4.21
CA ILE A 6 -21.27 6.89 -4.33
C ILE A 6 -21.10 5.91 -3.17
N ILE A 7 -19.85 5.53 -2.84
CA ILE A 7 -19.55 4.64 -1.71
C ILE A 7 -20.02 5.26 -0.39
N GLN A 8 -19.70 6.53 -0.16
CA GLN A 8 -20.06 7.24 1.07
C GLN A 8 -21.59 7.38 1.23
N LYS A 9 -22.30 7.74 0.14
CA LYS A 9 -23.77 7.86 0.18
C LYS A 9 -24.45 6.50 0.34
N ALA A 10 -23.96 5.46 -0.33
CA ALA A 10 -24.46 4.10 -0.14
C ALA A 10 -24.31 3.66 1.33
N GLN A 11 -23.16 3.94 1.96
CA GLN A 11 -22.94 3.66 3.37
C GLN A 11 -23.89 4.44 4.29
N ALA A 12 -24.16 5.71 4.00
CA ALA A 12 -25.11 6.54 4.75
C ALA A 12 -26.55 6.01 4.66
N ASP A 13 -26.92 5.40 3.53
CA ASP A 13 -28.19 4.68 3.32
C ASP A 13 -28.18 3.24 3.88
N GLY A 14 -27.14 2.84 4.61
CA GLY A 14 -27.02 1.51 5.22
C GLY A 14 -26.57 0.39 4.27
N VAL A 15 -26.03 0.74 3.10
CA VAL A 15 -25.48 -0.20 2.11
C VAL A 15 -23.96 -0.19 2.15
N THR A 16 -23.38 -1.29 2.59
CA THR A 16 -21.93 -1.53 2.56
C THR A 16 -21.54 -2.23 1.27
N LEU A 17 -20.52 -1.70 0.58
CA LEU A 17 -19.95 -2.31 -0.62
C LEU A 17 -18.63 -2.98 -0.27
N ILE A 18 -18.53 -4.28 -0.55
CA ILE A 18 -17.35 -5.10 -0.27
C ILE A 18 -16.84 -5.67 -1.58
N LEU A 19 -15.56 -5.44 -1.87
CA LEU A 19 -14.91 -6.06 -3.03
C LEU A 19 -14.45 -7.48 -2.66
N SER A 20 -14.85 -8.46 -3.46
CA SER A 20 -14.40 -9.85 -3.32
C SER A 20 -13.02 -10.03 -3.97
N PRO A 21 -12.21 -11.02 -3.55
CA PRO A 21 -10.89 -11.30 -4.15
C PRO A 21 -10.93 -11.56 -5.66
N SER A 22 -12.08 -12.03 -6.17
CA SER A 22 -12.35 -12.24 -7.59
C SER A 22 -12.70 -10.96 -8.38
N GLY A 23 -12.69 -9.79 -7.75
CA GLY A 23 -13.04 -8.51 -8.39
C GLY A 23 -14.55 -8.24 -8.48
N THR A 24 -15.37 -8.98 -7.73
CA THR A 24 -16.84 -8.78 -7.71
C THR A 24 -17.25 -7.90 -6.53
N ILE A 25 -18.10 -6.88 -6.79
CA ILE A 25 -18.69 -6.05 -5.73
C ILE A 25 -19.88 -6.79 -5.12
N LYS A 26 -19.85 -6.95 -3.79
CA LYS A 26 -20.96 -7.43 -2.98
C LYS A 26 -21.54 -6.26 -2.22
N ALA A 27 -22.83 -5.96 -2.44
CA ALA A 27 -23.58 -5.00 -1.64
C ALA A 27 -24.27 -5.75 -0.48
N ALA A 28 -24.07 -5.28 0.74
CA ALA A 28 -24.71 -5.80 1.94
C ALA A 28 -25.44 -4.66 2.65
N GLY A 29 -26.69 -4.87 3.03
CA GLY A 29 -27.54 -3.85 3.64
C GLY A 29 -29.01 -4.22 3.53
N GLU A 30 -29.89 -3.27 3.88
CA GLU A 30 -31.33 -3.44 3.72
C GLU A 30 -31.69 -3.65 2.24
N ARG A 31 -32.59 -4.60 1.96
CA ARG A 31 -32.91 -5.03 0.59
C ARG A 31 -33.46 -3.90 -0.29
N GLU A 32 -34.21 -2.97 0.29
CA GLU A 32 -34.75 -1.80 -0.42
C GLU A 32 -33.65 -0.81 -0.79
N ALA A 33 -32.76 -0.50 0.15
CA ALA A 33 -31.60 0.35 -0.09
C ALA A 33 -30.64 -0.27 -1.12
N VAL A 34 -30.35 -1.58 -1.02
CA VAL A 34 -29.52 -2.30 -2.00
C VAL A 34 -30.13 -2.25 -3.40
N ASN A 35 -31.45 -2.45 -3.53
CA ASN A 35 -32.13 -2.37 -4.83
C ASN A 35 -32.10 -0.96 -5.42
N ARG A 36 -32.14 0.09 -4.58
CA ARG A 36 -32.02 1.49 -5.00
C ARG A 36 -30.62 1.80 -5.54
N TRP A 37 -29.58 1.26 -4.90
CA TRP A 37 -28.18 1.52 -5.26
C TRP A 37 -27.65 0.62 -6.38
N LEU A 38 -28.23 -0.56 -6.59
CA LEU A 38 -27.88 -1.52 -7.65
C LEU A 38 -27.72 -0.91 -9.08
N PRO A 39 -28.65 -0.09 -9.60
CA PRO A 39 -28.49 0.53 -10.92
C PRO A 39 -27.31 1.51 -10.97
N ILE A 40 -27.13 2.33 -9.93
CA ILE A 40 -26.04 3.31 -9.82
C ILE A 40 -24.68 2.60 -9.74
N ILE A 41 -24.60 1.52 -8.95
CA ILE A 41 -23.39 0.69 -8.82
C ILE A 41 -23.05 0.01 -10.15
N ARG A 42 -24.06 -0.41 -10.93
CA ARG A 42 -23.84 -1.03 -12.25
C ARG A 42 -23.33 -0.03 -13.28
N GLU A 43 -23.86 1.19 -13.27
CA GLU A 43 -23.41 2.27 -14.16
C GLU A 43 -21.94 2.66 -13.89
N HIS A 44 -21.58 2.82 -12.62
CA HIS A 44 -20.22 3.20 -12.21
C HIS A 44 -19.35 2.02 -11.75
N LYS A 45 -19.68 0.79 -12.18
CA LYS A 45 -19.07 -0.44 -11.63
C LYS A 45 -17.54 -0.42 -11.67
N ASN A 46 -16.97 -0.08 -12.82
CA ASN A 46 -15.52 -0.12 -13.00
C ASN A 46 -14.80 0.93 -12.13
N GLU A 47 -15.38 2.12 -12.03
CA GLU A 47 -14.83 3.20 -11.20
C GLU A 47 -14.94 2.86 -9.71
N ILE A 48 -16.05 2.29 -9.27
CA ILE A 48 -16.25 1.84 -7.89
C ILE A 48 -15.32 0.65 -7.56
N VAL A 49 -15.12 -0.29 -8.50
CA VAL A 49 -14.13 -1.37 -8.31
C VAL A 49 -12.73 -0.79 -8.16
N ASN A 50 -12.34 0.18 -8.99
CA ASN A 50 -11.02 0.82 -8.90
C ASN A 50 -10.86 1.57 -7.58
N GLU A 51 -11.89 2.29 -7.13
CA GLU A 51 -11.84 3.02 -5.86
C GLU A 51 -11.84 2.08 -4.65
N LEU A 52 -12.67 1.03 -4.64
CA LEU A 52 -12.66 0.00 -3.61
C LEU A 52 -11.37 -0.82 -3.64
N ARG A 53 -10.78 -1.03 -4.82
CA ARG A 53 -9.47 -1.66 -4.96
C ARG A 53 -8.37 -0.73 -4.48
N ALA A 54 -8.41 0.57 -4.75
CA ALA A 54 -7.45 1.54 -4.21
C ALA A 54 -7.56 1.65 -2.68
N ALA A 55 -8.78 1.65 -2.14
CA ALA A 55 -9.04 1.64 -0.71
C ALA A 55 -8.62 0.33 -0.02
N ASN A 56 -8.83 -0.83 -0.67
CA ASN A 56 -8.36 -2.14 -0.15
C ASN A 56 -6.86 -2.38 -0.38
N ASN A 57 -6.33 -1.89 -1.50
CA ASN A 57 -4.92 -1.91 -1.87
C ASN A 57 -4.29 -0.56 -1.54
N GLY A 58 -4.32 -0.13 -0.28
CA GLY A 58 -3.48 0.96 0.20
C GLY A 58 -1.96 0.67 0.11
N ALA A 59 -1.49 -0.15 -0.86
CA ALA A 59 -0.08 -0.54 -0.94
C ALA A 59 0.49 -0.98 -2.31
N TYR A 60 -0.25 -1.26 -3.41
CA TYR A 60 0.41 -2.02 -4.51
C TYR A 60 0.10 -1.72 -5.99
N ASP A 61 -0.71 -0.74 -6.37
CA ASP A 61 -0.92 -0.46 -7.82
C ASP A 61 -1.11 1.02 -8.18
N ALA A 62 -0.46 1.91 -7.42
CA ALA A 62 -0.20 3.25 -7.91
C ALA A 62 0.97 3.20 -8.91
N PRO A 63 0.98 4.02 -9.99
CA PRO A 63 2.22 4.30 -10.71
C PRO A 63 3.29 4.69 -9.67
N PRO A 64 4.57 4.30 -9.84
CA PRO A 64 5.59 4.52 -8.82
C PRO A 64 5.52 5.98 -8.41
N ASP A 65 5.06 6.22 -7.18
CA ASP A 65 4.96 7.55 -6.62
C ASP A 65 6.33 8.19 -6.84
N ALA A 66 6.41 9.40 -7.40
CA ALA A 66 7.69 10.03 -7.71
C ALA A 66 8.61 10.05 -6.46
N THR A 67 8.00 10.04 -5.28
CA THR A 67 8.64 9.87 -3.98
C THR A 67 9.22 8.46 -3.79
N ALA A 68 8.48 7.40 -4.08
CA ALA A 68 8.94 6.02 -3.97
C ALA A 68 10.13 5.74 -4.91
N GLU A 69 10.08 6.23 -6.15
CA GLU A 69 11.21 6.11 -7.08
C GLU A 69 12.42 6.92 -6.59
N THR A 70 12.21 8.12 -6.02
CA THR A 70 13.28 8.90 -5.39
C THR A 70 13.94 8.12 -4.25
N ARG A 71 13.15 7.48 -3.38
CA ARG A 71 13.68 6.62 -2.29
C ARG A 71 14.49 5.46 -2.82
N ARG A 72 13.97 4.77 -3.84
CA ARG A 72 14.65 3.68 -4.52
C ARG A 72 16.00 4.13 -5.10
N GLN A 73 16.04 5.29 -5.73
CA GLN A 73 17.26 5.87 -6.28
C GLN A 73 18.27 6.21 -5.18
N ARG A 74 17.82 6.71 -4.01
CA ARG A 74 18.71 7.00 -2.87
C ARG A 74 19.41 5.74 -2.35
N VAL A 75 18.69 4.65 -2.09
CA VAL A 75 19.32 3.40 -1.60
C VAL A 75 20.26 2.78 -2.65
N LEU A 76 19.95 2.92 -3.93
CA LEU A 76 20.84 2.47 -5.01
C LEU A 76 22.08 3.34 -5.12
N ALA A 77 21.96 4.66 -4.95
CA ALA A 77 23.10 5.56 -4.88
C ALA A 77 24.01 5.20 -3.70
N MET A 78 23.45 4.94 -2.52
CA MET A 78 24.22 4.50 -1.34
C MET A 78 24.99 3.19 -1.60
N LEU A 79 24.38 2.22 -2.30
CA LEU A 79 25.09 1.00 -2.73
C LEU A 79 26.19 1.32 -3.74
N ARG A 80 25.98 2.25 -4.68
CA ARG A 80 27.02 2.64 -5.64
C ARG A 80 28.22 3.30 -4.97
N GLU A 81 27.96 4.17 -3.99
CA GLU A 81 28.99 4.87 -3.22
C GLU A 81 29.78 3.94 -2.28
N ASN A 82 29.15 2.86 -1.82
CA ASN A 82 29.76 1.88 -0.93
C ASN A 82 29.85 0.50 -1.60
N PRO A 83 30.87 0.25 -2.45
CA PRO A 83 30.95 -0.96 -3.26
C PRO A 83 31.07 -2.27 -2.44
N THR A 84 31.55 -2.18 -1.20
CA THR A 84 31.65 -3.33 -0.27
C THR A 84 30.35 -3.58 0.51
N ALA A 85 29.42 -2.62 0.53
CA ALA A 85 28.15 -2.78 1.22
C ALA A 85 27.21 -3.72 0.43
N ARG A 86 26.68 -4.73 1.14
CA ARG A 86 25.74 -5.70 0.59
C ARG A 86 24.29 -5.19 0.59
N TYR A 87 23.96 -4.33 1.55
CA TYR A 87 22.63 -3.74 1.73
C TYR A 87 22.74 -2.24 1.96
N ALA A 88 21.70 -1.51 1.58
CA ALA A 88 21.51 -0.10 1.92
C ALA A 88 20.05 0.11 2.33
N ILE A 89 19.85 0.93 3.36
CA ILE A 89 18.54 1.18 3.96
C ILE A 89 18.36 2.67 4.13
N VAL A 90 17.18 3.15 3.77
CA VAL A 90 16.71 4.50 4.06
C VAL A 90 15.40 4.37 4.84
N THR A 91 15.30 5.11 5.93
CA THR A 91 14.09 5.23 6.73
C THR A 91 13.52 6.63 6.55
N GLU A 92 12.26 6.73 6.18
CA GLU A 92 11.53 8.00 6.11
C GLU A 92 10.33 7.98 7.05
N THR A 93 10.27 8.99 7.92
CA THR A 93 9.22 9.13 8.94
C THR A 93 8.36 10.36 8.74
N GLU A 94 8.65 11.18 7.73
CA GLU A 94 7.97 12.44 7.43
C GLU A 94 6.87 12.27 6.38
N SER A 95 6.97 11.24 5.54
CA SER A 95 6.04 11.04 4.42
C SER A 95 4.70 10.45 4.83
N ASP A 96 4.66 9.76 5.96
CA ASP A 96 3.45 9.16 6.52
C ASP A 96 3.45 9.40 8.04
N PRO A 97 2.41 10.01 8.62
CA PRO A 97 2.35 10.27 10.05
C PRO A 97 2.13 8.99 10.88
N ASP A 98 1.47 7.98 10.30
CA ASP A 98 1.07 6.73 10.98
C ASP A 98 2.01 5.55 10.68
N ALA A 99 2.81 5.66 9.61
CA ALA A 99 3.77 4.63 9.20
C ALA A 99 5.19 5.18 9.01
N VAL A 100 6.17 4.31 9.28
CA VAL A 100 7.57 4.50 8.90
C VAL A 100 7.81 3.73 7.62
N ILE A 101 8.32 4.43 6.62
CA ILE A 101 8.64 3.84 5.34
C ILE A 101 10.11 3.44 5.35
N VAL A 102 10.37 2.15 5.17
CA VAL A 102 11.72 1.58 5.11
C VAL A 102 11.98 1.10 3.70
N THR A 103 12.90 1.75 3.01
CA THR A 103 13.38 1.31 1.69
C THR A 103 14.66 0.50 1.88
N LEU A 104 14.68 -0.74 1.40
CA LEU A 104 15.81 -1.67 1.48
C LEU A 104 16.27 -2.03 0.07
N ALA A 105 17.56 -1.85 -0.22
CA ALA A 105 18.21 -2.41 -1.39
C ALA A 105 19.20 -3.51 -1.01
N ILE A 106 19.17 -4.62 -1.74
CA ILE A 106 20.09 -5.74 -1.63
C ILE A 106 20.86 -5.85 -2.95
N ARG A 107 22.18 -5.69 -2.89
CA ARG A 107 23.05 -5.70 -4.08
C ARG A 107 22.87 -6.97 -4.88
N GLY A 108 22.57 -6.81 -6.18
CA GLY A 108 22.42 -7.92 -7.13
C GLY A 108 21.21 -8.83 -6.90
N ARG A 109 20.29 -8.46 -6.00
CA ARG A 109 19.09 -9.24 -5.71
C ARG A 109 17.82 -8.46 -5.99
N ALA A 110 17.53 -7.42 -5.20
CA ALA A 110 16.27 -6.68 -5.29
C ALA A 110 16.31 -5.37 -4.50
N THR A 111 15.27 -4.56 -4.67
CA THR A 111 14.96 -3.41 -3.81
C THR A 111 13.48 -3.47 -3.47
N CYS A 112 13.12 -3.25 -2.21
CA CYS A 112 11.75 -3.25 -1.71
C CYS A 112 11.50 -2.06 -0.78
N GLU A 113 10.22 -1.74 -0.60
CA GLU A 113 9.72 -0.79 0.39
C GLU A 113 8.83 -1.53 1.38
N LEU A 114 8.99 -1.23 2.66
CA LEU A 114 8.16 -1.74 3.74
C LEU A 114 7.51 -0.56 4.47
N GLN A 115 6.19 -0.59 4.59
CA GLN A 115 5.44 0.30 5.47
C GLN A 115 5.28 -0.39 6.83
N ILE A 116 5.88 0.19 7.86
CA ILE A 116 5.84 -0.34 9.22
C ILE A 116 5.06 0.66 10.07
N PRO A 117 3.94 0.27 10.72
CA PRO A 117 3.21 1.17 11.62
C PRO A 117 4.16 1.79 12.65
N ARG A 118 4.04 3.09 12.90
CA ARG A 118 5.02 3.86 13.70
C ARG A 118 5.19 3.31 15.11
N ASP A 119 4.10 2.86 15.72
CA ASP A 119 4.09 2.21 17.04
C ASP A 119 4.84 0.87 17.07
N ARG A 120 5.01 0.22 15.91
CA ARG A 120 5.73 -1.05 15.75
C ARG A 120 7.14 -0.89 15.18
N TYR A 121 7.54 0.34 14.83
CA TYR A 121 8.85 0.58 14.24
C TYR A 121 9.90 0.73 15.33
N ASP A 122 10.85 -0.22 15.36
CA ASP A 122 12.07 -0.12 16.14
C ASP A 122 13.27 -0.21 15.20
N GLY A 123 13.94 0.94 15.01
CA GLY A 123 15.09 1.04 14.11
C GLY A 123 16.29 0.23 14.59
N ALA A 124 16.49 0.12 15.91
CA ALA A 124 17.61 -0.64 16.47
C ALA A 124 17.39 -2.15 16.30
N LEU A 125 16.17 -2.62 16.56
CA LEU A 125 15.80 -4.02 16.34
C LEU A 125 15.86 -4.40 14.85
N LEU A 126 15.48 -3.49 13.95
CA LEU A 126 15.61 -3.72 12.51
C LEU A 126 17.08 -3.90 12.10
N LEU A 127 17.97 -3.01 12.53
CA LEU A 127 19.42 -3.11 12.27
C LEU A 127 19.99 -4.44 12.81
N ASP A 128 19.61 -4.82 14.02
CA ASP A 128 20.03 -6.06 14.67
C ASP A 128 19.47 -7.32 13.97
N LEU A 129 18.25 -7.27 13.41
CA LEU A 129 17.71 -8.36 12.58
C LEU A 129 18.46 -8.49 11.24
N ILE A 130 18.84 -7.38 10.62
CA ILE A 130 19.60 -7.41 9.37
C ILE A 130 20.99 -7.98 9.61
N ASP A 131 21.67 -7.58 10.68
CA ASP A 131 22.97 -8.15 11.02
C ASP A 131 22.88 -9.66 11.22
N ARG A 132 21.91 -10.10 12.06
CA ARG A 132 21.69 -11.52 12.37
C ARG A 132 21.30 -12.38 11.17
N HIS A 133 20.48 -11.87 10.25
CA HIS A 133 19.92 -12.67 9.16
C HIS A 133 20.57 -12.43 7.79
N SER A 134 21.38 -11.38 7.62
CA SER A 134 22.09 -11.12 6.34
C SER A 134 23.24 -12.10 6.07
N ALA A 135 23.72 -12.79 7.11
CA ALA A 135 24.76 -13.83 6.99
C ALA A 135 24.22 -15.14 6.36
N THR A 136 22.91 -15.38 6.37
CA THR A 136 22.35 -16.66 5.91
C THR A 136 22.14 -16.64 4.40
N VAL A 137 23.16 -17.11 3.67
CA VAL A 137 23.07 -17.45 2.25
C VAL A 137 22.39 -18.84 2.17
N HIS A 138 21.19 -18.91 1.60
CA HIS A 138 20.68 -20.14 0.99
C HIS A 138 20.89 -20.04 -0.52
#